data_AF-A0A7C5ETC7-F1
#
_entry.id   AF-A0A7C5ETC7-F1
#
_cell.length_a   1.000
_cell.length_b   1.000
_cell.length_c   1.000
_cell.angle_alpha   90.00
_cell.angle_beta   90.00
_cell.angle_gamma   90.00
#
_symmetry.space_group_name_H-M   'P 1'
#
loop_
_entity.id
_entity.type
_entity.pdbx_description
1 polymer ?
#
loop_
_entity_poly.entity_id
_entity_poly.type
_entity_poly.pdbx_seq_one_letter_code
_entity_poly.pdbx_strand_id
1 'polypeptide(L)'
;MATVATTLRRRRSTSETAQYFQRLTVTGWIIEILKYLVLVILAISFMLPFFWMFTSALKDMPQIYTVPPIWFPHPAYWENFYNAWT
;
A
#
# COMPACT_ATOMS: atom_id res chain seq x y z
N MET A 1 1.51 -70.20 4.53
CA MET A 1 2.75 -69.81 3.81
C MET A 1 2.41 -68.65 2.88
N ALA A 2 3.26 -67.60 2.92
CA ALA A 2 3.29 -66.34 2.15
C ALA A 2 2.20 -66.13 1.07
N THR A 3 1.57 -64.95 0.97
CA THR A 3 2.27 -63.76 0.46
C THR A 3 1.50 -62.49 0.83
N VAL A 4 2.06 -61.75 1.79
CA VAL A 4 1.84 -60.31 1.97
C VAL A 4 2.95 -59.62 1.19
N ALA A 5 2.62 -58.91 0.10
CA ALA A 5 3.48 -57.91 -0.52
C ALA A 5 2.60 -56.95 -1.31
N THR A 6 2.34 -55.76 -0.79
CA THR A 6 3.09 -54.54 -1.15
C THR A 6 2.89 -54.13 -2.60
N THR A 7 1.97 -53.18 -2.82
CA THR A 7 2.29 -51.93 -3.54
C THR A 7 1.20 -50.90 -3.24
N LEU A 8 1.43 -50.09 -2.20
CA LEU A 8 0.79 -48.79 -2.06
C LEU A 8 1.22 -47.92 -3.23
N ARG A 9 0.37 -47.76 -4.25
CA ARG A 9 0.59 -46.78 -5.31
C ARG A 9 0.24 -45.39 -4.79
N ARG A 10 1.16 -44.78 -4.03
CA ARG A 10 1.15 -43.34 -3.71
C ARG A 10 1.36 -42.55 -5.00
N ARG A 11 0.26 -42.21 -5.69
CA ARG A 11 0.29 -41.42 -6.92
C ARG A 11 0.48 -39.94 -6.58
N ARG A 12 1.74 -39.55 -6.45
CA ARG A 12 2.34 -38.28 -6.92
C ARG A 12 1.51 -36.99 -6.71
N SER A 13 1.55 -36.48 -5.48
CA SER A 13 1.20 -35.08 -5.13
C SER A 13 2.42 -34.17 -5.39
N THR A 14 2.67 -33.82 -6.65
CA THR A 14 3.75 -32.86 -6.99
C THR A 14 3.38 -31.87 -8.10
N SER A 15 2.13 -31.86 -8.58
CA SER A 15 1.73 -31.01 -9.71
C SER A 15 0.78 -29.87 -9.36
N GLU A 16 0.23 -29.82 -8.14
CA GLU A 16 -0.73 -28.76 -7.77
C GLU A 16 -0.03 -27.42 -7.54
N THR A 17 1.22 -27.41 -7.06
CA THR A 17 1.98 -26.18 -6.80
C THR A 17 2.52 -25.52 -8.08
N ALA A 18 2.84 -26.31 -9.11
CA ALA A 18 3.45 -25.81 -10.34
C ALA A 18 2.43 -25.26 -11.35
N GLN A 19 1.14 -25.61 -11.22
CA GLN A 19 0.10 -25.17 -12.16
C GLN A 19 -0.46 -23.76 -11.87
N TYR A 20 -0.25 -23.22 -10.67
CA TYR A 20 -0.69 -21.86 -10.31
C TYR A 20 -0.03 -20.78 -11.21
N PHE A 21 1.23 -20.97 -11.59
CA PHE A 21 2.02 -19.97 -12.33
C PHE A 21 1.81 -19.98 -13.84
N GLN A 22 1.07 -20.95 -14.41
CA GLN A 22 1.12 -21.20 -15.85
C GLN A 22 0.13 -20.40 -16.72
N ARG A 23 -0.70 -19.51 -16.17
CA ARG A 23 -1.66 -18.75 -17.00
C ARG A 23 -1.92 -17.33 -16.50
N LEU A 24 -0.86 -16.52 -16.34
CA LEU A 24 -1.04 -15.08 -16.37
C LEU A 24 -1.20 -14.67 -17.84
N THR A 25 -2.43 -14.81 -18.35
CA THR A 25 -2.82 -14.18 -19.62
C THR A 25 -2.58 -12.67 -19.53
N VAL A 26 -2.36 -12.00 -20.67
CA VAL A 26 -2.17 -10.54 -20.72
C VAL A 26 -3.28 -9.80 -19.94
N THR A 27 -4.51 -10.31 -20.00
CA THR A 27 -5.65 -9.85 -19.20
C THR A 27 -5.40 -9.94 -17.69
N GLY A 28 -4.78 -11.02 -17.21
CA GLY A 28 -4.45 -11.19 -15.79
C GLY A 28 -3.44 -10.14 -15.29
N TRP A 29 -2.42 -9.84 -16.09
CA TRP A 29 -1.47 -8.77 -15.76
C TRP A 29 -2.11 -7.38 -15.72
N ILE A 30 -3.02 -7.08 -16.67
CA ILE A 30 -3.74 -5.81 -16.68
C ILE A 30 -4.59 -5.64 -15.42
N ILE A 31 -5.34 -6.68 -15.02
CA ILE A 31 -6.15 -6.65 -13.81
C ILE A 31 -5.27 -6.43 -12.57
N GLU A 32 -4.12 -7.09 -12.50
CA GLU A 32 -3.19 -6.95 -11.38
C GLU A 32 -2.65 -5.52 -11.26
N ILE A 33 -2.25 -4.91 -12.37
CA ILE A 33 -1.79 -3.51 -12.43
C ILE A 33 -2.92 -2.56 -11.99
N LEU A 34 -4.13 -2.74 -12.52
CA LEU A 34 -5.29 -1.91 -12.15
C LEU A 34 -5.62 -2.01 -10.66
N LYS A 35 -5.57 -3.22 -10.10
CA LYS A 35 -5.77 -3.46 -8.66
C LYS A 35 -4.75 -2.66 -7.84
N TYR A 36 -3.47 -2.76 -8.16
CA TYR A 36 -2.44 -2.01 -7.44
C TYR A 36 -2.57 -0.49 -7.62
N LEU A 37 -2.94 -0.03 -8.82
CA LEU A 37 -3.15 1.39 -9.09
C LEU A 37 -4.28 1.94 -8.21
N VAL A 38 -5.40 1.22 -8.11
CA VAL A 38 -6.51 1.59 -7.20
C VAL A 38 -6.04 1.62 -5.75
N LEU A 39 -5.30 0.60 -5.30
CA LEU A 39 -4.77 0.56 -3.93
C LEU A 39 -3.83 1.74 -3.63
N VAL A 40 -2.97 2.12 -4.57
CA VAL A 40 -2.06 3.26 -4.43
C VAL A 40 -2.84 4.59 -4.35
N ILE A 41 -3.85 4.78 -5.20
CA ILE A 41 -4.70 5.98 -5.16
C ILE A 41 -5.43 6.09 -3.82
N LEU A 42 -6.00 4.99 -3.33
CA LEU A 42 -6.67 4.95 -2.04
C LEU A 42 -5.70 5.27 -0.90
N ALA A 43 -4.50 4.69 -0.93
CA ALA A 43 -3.46 4.96 0.05
C ALA A 43 -3.07 6.45 0.08
N ILE A 44 -2.78 7.06 -1.08
CA ILE A 44 -2.42 8.49 -1.18
C ILE A 44 -3.58 9.37 -0.68
N SER A 45 -4.82 9.05 -1.08
CA SER A 45 -6.02 9.78 -0.65
C SER A 45 -6.17 9.75 0.87
N PHE A 46 -5.90 8.60 1.50
CA PHE A 46 -5.94 8.47 2.96
C PHE A 46 -4.77 9.16 3.66
N MET A 47 -3.62 9.31 2.99
CA MET A 47 -2.48 10.07 3.52
C MET A 47 -2.68 11.59 3.44
N LEU A 48 -3.51 12.09 2.52
CA LEU A 48 -3.75 13.51 2.30
C LEU A 48 -4.12 14.29 3.57
N PRO A 49 -5.11 13.88 4.40
CA PRO A 49 -5.43 14.61 5.63
C PRO A 49 -4.25 14.68 6.61
N PHE A 50 -3.46 13.62 6.73
CA PHE A 50 -2.26 13.62 7.59
C PHE A 50 -1.18 14.55 7.05
N PHE A 51 -0.96 14.56 5.74
CA PHE A 51 -0.07 15.51 5.08
C PHE A 51 -0.51 16.96 5.33
N TRP A 52 -1.80 17.23 5.19
CA TRP A 52 -2.36 18.55 5.45
C TRP A 52 -2.17 18.96 6.91
N MET A 53 -2.48 18.08 7.87
CA MET A 53 -2.28 18.35 9.30
C MET A 53 -0.81 18.61 9.67
N PHE A 54 0.11 17.79 9.14
CA PHE A 54 1.53 17.95 9.42
C PHE A 54 2.06 19.28 8.88
N THR A 55 1.70 19.61 7.64
CA THR A 55 2.16 20.86 7.02
C THR A 55 1.48 22.08 7.62
N SER A 56 0.21 22.02 8.04
CA SER A 56 -0.49 23.15 8.67
C SER A 56 0.03 23.46 10.06
N ALA A 57 0.47 22.44 10.82
CA ALA A 57 1.12 22.66 12.12
C ALA A 57 2.39 23.51 12.02
N LEU A 58 3.05 23.49 10.85
CA LEU A 58 4.27 24.25 10.55
C LEU A 58 4.00 25.62 9.88
N LYS A 59 2.75 25.99 9.61
CA LYS A 59 2.38 27.26 8.95
C LYS A 59 2.08 28.35 9.97
N ASP A 60 2.24 29.60 9.58
CA ASP A 60 1.69 30.76 10.29
C ASP A 60 0.26 31.07 9.80
N MET A 61 -0.44 31.97 10.50
CA MET A 61 -1.85 32.27 10.21
C MET A 61 -2.08 32.71 8.75
N PRO A 62 -1.30 33.65 8.17
CA PRO A 62 -1.47 34.04 6.77
C PRO A 62 -1.33 32.86 5.79
N GLN A 63 -0.37 31.95 6.01
CA GLN A 63 -0.19 30.80 5.11
C GLN A 63 -1.38 29.82 5.13
N ILE A 64 -2.09 29.70 6.24
CA ILE A 64 -3.27 28.83 6.36
C ILE A 64 -4.48 29.41 5.62
N TYR A 65 -4.67 30.73 5.68
CA TYR A 65 -5.84 31.42 5.10
C TYR A 65 -5.64 31.91 3.66
N THR A 66 -4.47 31.69 3.07
CA THR A 66 -4.18 32.11 1.69
C THR A 66 -4.89 31.21 0.67
N VAL A 67 -5.40 31.83 -0.40
CA VAL A 67 -5.96 31.16 -1.58
C VAL A 67 -5.08 31.52 -2.79
N PRO A 68 -4.50 30.55 -3.52
CA PRO A 68 -4.63 29.09 -3.33
C PRO A 68 -3.93 28.58 -2.06
N PRO A 69 -4.37 27.44 -1.49
CA PRO A 69 -3.73 26.85 -0.31
C PRO A 69 -2.25 26.55 -0.54
N ILE A 70 -1.42 26.93 0.42
CA ILE A 70 0.01 26.60 0.42
C ILE A 70 0.17 25.17 0.93
N TRP A 71 0.70 24.28 0.09
CA TRP A 71 0.88 22.86 0.45
C TRP A 71 2.10 22.67 1.34
N PHE A 72 3.23 23.25 0.97
CA PHE A 72 4.49 23.17 1.71
C PHE A 72 4.77 24.49 2.43
N PRO A 73 4.94 24.49 3.76
CA PRO A 73 5.16 25.71 4.53
C PRO A 73 6.47 26.40 4.11
N HIS A 74 6.44 27.72 3.98
CA HIS A 74 7.63 28.51 3.72
C HIS A 74 7.52 29.93 4.35
N PRO A 75 8.29 30.23 5.42
CA PRO A 75 9.17 29.32 6.15
C PRO A 75 8.36 28.30 6.98
N ALA A 76 9.03 27.24 7.42
CA ALA A 76 8.45 26.24 8.33
C ALA A 76 8.68 26.63 9.79
N TYR A 77 7.60 26.87 10.53
CA TYR A 77 7.59 27.32 11.92
C TYR A 77 7.57 26.12 12.89
N TRP A 78 8.73 25.56 13.18
CA TRP A 78 8.86 24.42 14.12
C TRP A 78 8.59 24.83 15.57
N GLU A 79 8.78 26.11 15.90
CA GLU A 79 8.46 26.69 17.20
C GLU A 79 6.98 26.52 17.58
N ASN A 80 6.09 26.36 16.60
CA ASN A 80 4.67 26.06 16.85
C ASN A 80 4.49 24.79 17.70
N PHE A 81 5.33 23.77 17.50
CA PHE A 81 5.29 22.58 18.33
C PHE A 81 5.74 22.90 19.76
N TYR A 82 6.84 23.63 19.95
CA TYR A 82 7.29 24.02 21.29
C TYR A 82 6.24 24.86 22.03
N ASN A 83 5.74 25.90 21.37
CA ASN A 83 4.74 26.82 21.91
C ASN A 83 3.41 26.14 22.26
N ALA A 84 3.06 25.02 21.60
CA ALA A 84 1.85 24.27 21.92
C ALA A 84 1.96 23.48 23.24
N TRP A 85 3.18 23.25 23.75
CA TRP A 85 3.45 22.47 24.96
C TRP A 85 3.84 23.33 26.17
N THR A 86 3.95 24.64 26.00
CA THR A 86 4.32 25.62 27.05
C THR A 86 3.25 26.67 27.22
#